data_AF-A0A1S9C7N1-F1
#
_entry.id   AF-A0A1S9C7N1-F1
#
_cell.length_a   1.000
_cell.length_b   1.000
_cell.length_c   1.000
_cell.angle_alpha   90.00
_cell.angle_beta   90.00
_cell.angle_gamma   90.00
#
_symmetry.space_group_name_H-M   'P 1'
#
loop_
_entity.id
_entity.type
_entity.pdbx_description
1 polymer ?
#
loop_
_entity_poly.entity_id
_entity_poly.type
_entity_poly.pdbx_seq_one_letter_code
_entity_poly.pdbx_strand_id
1 'polypeptide(L)'
;MEMASVYSSILGETRDAFASIISNNLNTIMQRLTSITIILALPTMIFSLFGMNVPLPFINQPYAIIYILIISIIFVIIGFIIMVKKKMF
;
A
#
# COMPACT_ATOMS: atom_id res chain seq x y z
N MET A 1 8.69 -32.01 39.42
CA MET A 1 7.98 -31.91 38.12
C MET A 1 7.30 -30.56 37.94
N GLU A 2 6.80 -29.93 39.00
CA GLU A 2 6.20 -28.57 38.95
C GLU A 2 7.16 -27.50 38.41
N MET A 3 8.41 -27.45 38.87
CA MET A 3 9.38 -26.48 38.35
C MET A 3 9.60 -26.61 36.84
N ALA A 4 9.68 -27.83 36.30
CA ALA A 4 9.81 -28.07 34.86
C ALA A 4 8.57 -27.61 34.09
N SER A 5 7.37 -27.77 34.66
CA SER A 5 6.13 -27.25 34.06
C SER A 5 6.09 -25.72 34.06
N VAL A 6 6.54 -25.06 35.14
CA VAL A 6 6.61 -23.59 35.23
C VAL A 6 7.60 -23.03 34.20
N TYR A 7 8.79 -23.63 34.05
CA TYR A 7 9.74 -23.23 33.01
C TYR A 7 9.19 -23.43 31.60
N SER A 8 8.49 -24.54 31.35
CA SER A 8 7.83 -24.79 30.05
C SER A 8 6.71 -23.79 29.76
N SER A 9 5.93 -23.39 30.77
CA SER A 9 4.89 -22.37 30.63
C SER A 9 5.48 -21.01 30.30
N ILE A 10 6.52 -20.57 31.01
CA ILE A 10 7.21 -19.29 30.73
C ILE A 10 7.82 -19.31 29.32
N LEU A 11 8.42 -20.43 28.91
CA LEU A 11 8.97 -20.59 27.56
C LEU A 11 7.88 -20.52 26.48
N GLY A 12 6.72 -21.13 26.76
CA GLY A 12 5.53 -21.04 25.90
C GLY A 12 5.01 -19.62 25.77
N GLU A 13 4.81 -18.93 26.89
CA GLU A 13 4.37 -17.52 26.92
C GLU A 13 5.36 -16.61 26.20
N THR A 14 6.67 -16.82 26.37
CA THR A 14 7.71 -16.06 25.68
C THR A 14 7.69 -16.33 24.17
N ARG A 15 7.49 -17.58 23.76
CA ARG A 15 7.34 -17.95 22.34
C ARG A 15 6.12 -17.29 21.73
N ASP A 16 5.00 -17.28 22.43
CA ASP A 16 3.75 -16.68 21.96
C ASP A 16 3.88 -15.15 21.90
N ALA A 17 4.61 -14.52 22.84
CA ALA A 17 4.97 -13.12 22.78
C ALA A 17 5.86 -12.78 21.56
N PHE A 18 6.88 -13.59 21.27
CA PHE A 18 7.70 -13.41 20.06
C PHE A 18 6.89 -13.60 18.78
N ALA A 19 6.00 -14.60 18.73
CA ALA A 19 5.11 -14.81 17.60
C ALA A 19 4.20 -13.58 17.36
N SER A 20 3.67 -12.98 18.42
CA SER A 20 2.90 -11.74 18.35
C SER A 20 3.72 -10.57 17.82
N ILE A 21 4.97 -10.40 18.29
CA ILE A 21 5.88 -9.35 17.81
C ILE A 21 6.17 -9.54 16.32
N ILE A 22 6.47 -10.77 15.88
CA ILE A 22 6.73 -11.08 14.48
C ILE A 22 5.50 -10.77 13.63
N SER A 23 4.31 -11.21 14.05
CA SER A 23 3.06 -10.95 13.35
C SER A 23 2.76 -9.46 13.24
N ASN A 24 3.01 -8.69 14.30
CA ASN A 24 2.82 -7.24 14.29
C ASN A 24 3.78 -6.54 13.31
N ASN A 25 5.04 -6.99 13.27
CA ASN A 25 6.03 -6.48 12.33
C ASN A 25 5.64 -6.83 10.88
N LEU A 26 5.19 -8.04 10.62
CA LEU A 26 4.70 -8.45 9.30
C LEU A 26 3.49 -7.60 8.87
N ASN A 27 2.52 -7.39 9.76
CA ASN A 27 1.38 -6.53 9.48
C ASN A 27 1.82 -5.10 9.14
N THR A 28 2.77 -4.55 9.90
CA THR A 28 3.34 -3.21 9.66
C THR A 28 4.08 -3.14 8.31
N ILE A 29 4.86 -4.16 7.95
CA ILE A 29 5.59 -4.21 6.68
C ILE A 29 4.63 -4.36 5.50
N MET A 30 3.64 -5.25 5.60
CA MET A 30 2.63 -5.45 4.56
C MET A 30 1.83 -4.18 4.30
N GLN A 31 1.48 -3.43 5.35
CA GLN A 31 0.83 -2.13 5.22
C GLN A 31 1.72 -1.11 4.49
N ARG A 32 3.01 -1.03 4.83
CA ARG A 32 3.97 -0.15 4.15
C ARG A 32 4.11 -0.50 2.67
N LEU A 33 4.31 -1.77 2.35
CA LEU A 33 4.44 -2.21 0.96
C LEU A 33 3.16 -1.93 0.16
N THR A 34 1.99 -2.25 0.72
CA THR A 34 0.69 -2.00 0.08
C THR A 34 0.48 -0.51 -0.19
N SER A 35 0.86 0.36 0.76
CA SER A 35 0.77 1.81 0.56
C SER A 35 1.60 2.30 -0.61
N ILE A 36 2.83 1.79 -0.74
CA ILE A 36 3.74 2.14 -1.83
C ILE A 36 3.14 1.64 -3.15
N THR A 37 2.67 0.39 -3.19
CA THR A 37 2.06 -0.19 -4.39
C THR A 37 0.87 0.62 -4.90
N ILE A 38 -0.05 1.05 -4.03
CA ILE A 38 -1.23 1.82 -4.45
C ILE A 38 -0.83 3.19 -5.01
N ILE A 39 0.11 3.89 -4.36
CA ILE A 39 0.62 5.19 -4.80
C ILE A 39 1.28 5.07 -6.18
N LEU A 40 1.99 3.98 -6.46
CA LEU A 40 2.60 3.73 -7.77
C LEU A 40 1.60 3.22 -8.82
N ALA A 41 0.60 2.41 -8.45
CA ALA A 41 -0.34 1.78 -9.37
C ALA A 41 -1.26 2.79 -10.08
N LEU A 42 -1.74 3.82 -9.37
CA LEU A 42 -2.65 4.82 -9.93
C LEU A 42 -2.02 5.63 -11.09
N PRO A 43 -0.85 6.26 -10.94
CA PRO A 43 -0.24 7.02 -12.04
C PRO A 43 0.25 6.09 -13.16
N THR A 44 0.79 4.92 -12.83
CA THR A 44 1.25 3.96 -13.85
C THR A 44 0.11 3.43 -14.72
N MET A 45 -1.08 3.20 -14.15
CA MET A 45 -2.27 2.83 -14.92
C MET A 45 -2.68 3.94 -15.90
N ILE A 46 -2.64 5.19 -15.47
CA ILE A 46 -2.91 6.36 -16.32
C ILE A 46 -1.87 6.41 -17.44
N PHE A 47 -0.58 6.43 -17.13
CA PHE A 47 0.49 6.45 -18.13
C PHE A 47 0.42 5.26 -19.10
N SER A 48 0.04 4.06 -18.64
CA SER A 48 -0.13 2.88 -19.49
C SER A 48 -1.23 3.08 -20.54
N LEU A 49 -2.35 3.71 -20.19
CA LEU A 49 -3.43 3.97 -21.15
C LEU A 49 -3.05 5.01 -22.22
N PHE A 50 -2.21 5.99 -21.84
CA PHE A 50 -1.76 7.05 -22.75
C PHE A 50 -0.49 6.68 -23.55
N GLY A 51 0.32 5.74 -23.06
CA GLY A 51 1.51 5.25 -23.73
C GLY A 51 1.25 4.15 -24.77
N MET A 52 0.06 3.55 -24.76
CA MET A 52 -0.41 2.74 -25.88
C MET A 52 -0.73 3.70 -27.04
N ASN A 53 -0.23 3.42 -28.25
CA ASN A 53 -0.48 4.19 -29.49
C ASN A 53 -1.95 4.14 -29.94
N VAL A 54 -2.89 4.35 -29.00
CA VAL A 54 -4.32 4.43 -29.22
C VAL A 54 -4.61 5.88 -29.60
N PRO A 55 -5.25 6.12 -30.75
CA PRO A 55 -5.62 7.47 -31.18
C PRO A 55 -6.67 8.03 -30.22
N LEU A 56 -6.20 8.75 -29.21
CA LEU A 56 -7.04 9.44 -28.24
C LEU A 56 -7.63 10.70 -28.90
N PRO A 57 -8.94 10.96 -28.74
CA PRO A 57 -9.63 12.11 -29.37
C PRO A 57 -9.21 13.51 -28.85
N PHE A 58 -8.05 13.64 -28.20
CA PHE A 58 -7.50 14.89 -27.67
C PHE A 58 -6.02 15.12 -28.02
N ILE A 59 -5.40 14.31 -28.89
CA ILE A 59 -3.98 14.43 -29.27
C ILE A 59 -3.64 15.79 -29.94
N ASN A 60 -4.59 16.44 -30.61
CA ASN A 60 -4.36 17.68 -31.35
C ASN A 60 -4.36 18.96 -30.49
N GLN A 61 -4.62 18.86 -29.19
CA GLN A 61 -4.60 20.01 -28.26
C GLN A 61 -3.28 19.99 -27.47
N PRO A 62 -2.42 21.01 -27.56
CA PRO A 62 -1.14 21.05 -26.83
C PRO A 62 -1.31 20.99 -25.30
N TYR A 63 -2.50 21.28 -24.79
CA TYR A 63 -2.83 21.24 -23.36
C TYR A 63 -3.36 19.89 -22.86
N ALA A 64 -3.62 18.90 -23.73
CA ALA A 64 -4.20 17.62 -23.32
C ALA A 64 -3.34 16.90 -22.27
N ILE A 65 -2.01 16.91 -22.44
CA ILE A 65 -1.04 16.33 -21.51
C ILE A 65 -1.16 16.97 -20.11
N ILE A 66 -1.36 18.29 -20.03
CA ILE A 66 -1.47 19.03 -18.77
C ILE A 66 -2.76 18.68 -18.03
N TYR A 67 -3.89 18.58 -18.74
CA TYR A 67 -5.16 18.16 -18.12
C TYR A 67 -5.08 16.74 -17.56
N ILE A 68 -4.43 15.82 -18.27
CA ILE A 68 -4.24 14.43 -17.84
C ILE A 68 -3.29 14.34 -16.64
N LEU A 69 -2.23 15.15 -16.63
CA LEU A 69 -1.28 15.19 -15.52
C LEU A 69 -1.98 15.71 -14.24
N ILE A 70 -2.84 16.72 -14.37
CA ILE A 70 -3.68 17.22 -13.27
C ILE A 70 -4.68 16.15 -12.81
N ILE A 71 -5.36 15.45 -13.73
CA ILE A 71 -6.29 14.37 -13.37
C ILE A 71 -5.57 13.24 -12.62
N SER A 72 -4.36 12.90 -13.06
CA SER A 72 -3.52 11.86 -12.45
C SER A 72 -3.12 12.23 -11.02
N ILE A 73 -2.67 13.46 -10.82
CA ILE A 73 -2.35 13.99 -9.49
C ILE A 73 -3.58 13.97 -8.58
N ILE A 74 -4.75 14.37 -9.09
CA ILE A 74 -6.01 14.33 -8.33
C ILE A 74 -6.35 12.90 -7.92
N PHE A 75 -6.24 11.92 -8.83
CA PHE A 75 -6.48 10.51 -8.52
C PHE A 75 -5.50 9.98 -7.47
N VAL A 76 -4.22 10.35 -7.54
CA VAL A 76 -3.21 9.98 -6.54
C VAL A 76 -3.54 10.58 -5.18
N ILE A 77 -3.93 11.86 -5.12
CA ILE A 77 -4.32 12.55 -3.89
C ILE A 77 -5.58 11.92 -3.29
N ILE A 78 -6.58 11.60 -4.11
CA ILE A 78 -7.81 10.93 -3.66
C ILE A 78 -7.49 9.52 -3.14
N GLY A 79 -6.65 8.76 -3.86
CA GLY A 79 -6.19 7.44 -3.42
C GLY A 79 -5.46 7.52 -2.07
N PHE A 80 -4.56 8.49 -1.91
CA PHE A 80 -3.85 8.74 -0.66
C PHE A 80 -4.82 9.13 0.47
N ILE A 81 -5.75 10.05 0.24
CA ILE A 81 -6.76 10.47 1.23
C ILE A 81 -7.63 9.29 1.65
N ILE A 82 -8.13 8.48 0.71
CA ILE A 82 -8.95 7.31 1.02
C ILE A 82 -8.15 6.31 1.85
N MET A 83 -6.88 6.07 1.52
CA MET A 83 -6.02 5.14 2.25
C MET A 83 -5.78 5.59 3.69
N VAL A 84 -5.52 6.89 3.90
CA VAL A 84 -5.38 7.50 5.23
C VAL A 84 -6.70 7.46 6.01
N LYS A 85 -7.83 7.76 5.36
CA LYS A 85 -9.15 7.83 5.99
C LYS A 85 -9.71 6.45 6.35
N LYS A 86 -9.34 5.41 5.61
CA LYS A 86 -9.79 4.03 5.86
C LYS A 86 -9.01 3.31 6.95
N LYS A 87 -8.09 4.00 7.65
CA LYS A 87 -7.38 3.47 8.84
C LYS A 87 -6.81 2.05 8.57
N MET A 88 -6.11 1.88 7.45
CA MET A 88 -5.15 0.78 7.31
C MET A 88 -3.80 1.19 7.91
N PHE A 89 -3.85 1.87 9.06
CA PHE A 89 -2.76 2.20 9.97
C PHE A 89 -3.07 1.52 11.30
#